data_AF-U5T652-F1
#
_entry.id   AF-U5T652-F1
#
_cell.length_a   1.000
_cell.length_b   1.000
_cell.length_c   1.000
_cell.angle_alpha   90.00
_cell.angle_beta   90.00
_cell.angle_gamma   90.00
#
_symmetry.space_group_name_H-M   'P 1'
#
loop_
_entity.id
_entity.type
_entity.pdbx_description
1 polymer ?
#
loop_
_entity_poly.entity_id
_entity_poly.type
_entity_poly.pdbx_seq_one_letter_code
_entity_poly.pdbx_strand_id
1 'polypeptide(L)'
;MTIRQWAFIPLLATAAMAAMAGTPAVLAQNDGMERSPPDISTGERALDLYHKGQRALDEGDLSTAARRFRESLSLDRDLMSARRGYARILVVTGRPQRAQDVLAQGLDIIPDDLATARMLARIARDNDDAETAIEALEAIRPPADSNETHLRSHLADLYRRTGQYDEAASVYAQLRRAEPAAAEWILGEAITQDRRGALDSADQAWAALLEHDDLDESVRTYARNRRKALRDGEVPYAD
;
A
#
# COMPACT_ATOMS: atom_id res chain seq x y z
N MET A 1 -50.03 -42.08 -17.90
CA MET A 1 -50.70 -43.33 -17.49
C MET A 1 -49.79 -44.03 -16.49
N THR A 2 -50.04 -43.80 -15.20
CA THR A 2 -50.66 -44.76 -14.25
C THR A 2 -49.76 -45.95 -13.92
N ILE A 3 -49.10 -45.91 -12.76
CA ILE A 3 -49.46 -46.66 -11.53
C ILE A 3 -49.12 -48.16 -11.67
N ARG A 4 -48.22 -48.68 -10.82
CA ARG A 4 -48.47 -49.64 -9.71
C ARG A 4 -47.20 -50.47 -9.38
N GLN A 5 -46.64 -50.22 -8.20
CA GLN A 5 -45.91 -51.22 -7.41
C GLN A 5 -46.88 -52.31 -6.96
N TRP A 6 -46.50 -53.59 -7.00
CA TRP A 6 -46.81 -54.68 -6.05
C TRP A 6 -45.71 -55.76 -6.26
N ALA A 7 -44.70 -55.86 -5.39
CA ALA A 7 -44.64 -56.75 -4.22
C ALA A 7 -44.82 -58.24 -4.57
N PHE A 8 -43.77 -59.06 -4.40
CA PHE A 8 -43.87 -60.41 -3.80
C PHE A 8 -42.47 -60.95 -3.44
N ILE A 9 -42.26 -61.13 -2.14
CA ILE A 9 -41.23 -61.95 -1.48
C ILE A 9 -41.92 -63.32 -1.20
N PRO A 10 -41.26 -64.49 -1.38
CA PRO A 10 -40.78 -65.18 -0.17
C PRO A 10 -39.54 -66.11 -0.30
N LEU A 11 -38.86 -66.17 0.85
CA LEU A 11 -38.25 -67.29 1.60
C LEU A 11 -37.07 -68.14 1.10
N LEU A 12 -35.97 -67.97 1.86
CA LEU A 12 -35.21 -68.95 2.67
C LEU A 12 -34.62 -70.22 2.03
N ALA A 13 -33.27 -70.27 2.01
CA ALA A 13 -32.51 -71.46 2.39
C ALA A 13 -31.09 -71.09 2.93
N THR A 14 -30.93 -71.26 4.25
CA THR A 14 -29.77 -71.81 4.99
C THR A 14 -28.32 -71.41 4.64
N ALA A 15 -27.73 -70.65 5.58
CA ALA A 15 -26.47 -70.90 6.30
C ALA A 15 -25.20 -71.38 5.57
N ALA A 16 -24.17 -70.52 5.58
CA ALA A 16 -22.78 -70.90 5.86
C ALA A 16 -22.01 -69.68 6.42
N MET A 17 -21.49 -69.81 7.64
CA MET A 17 -20.51 -68.90 8.25
C MET A 17 -19.15 -69.08 7.56
N ALA A 18 -18.48 -67.96 7.22
CA ALA A 18 -17.07 -67.73 7.57
C ALA A 18 -16.56 -66.35 7.07
N ALA A 19 -16.07 -65.58 8.04
CA ALA A 19 -14.86 -64.75 8.01
C ALA A 19 -14.78 -63.45 7.15
N MET A 20 -14.71 -62.34 7.92
CA MET A 20 -13.70 -61.27 7.87
C MET A 20 -13.85 -60.09 6.87
N ALA A 21 -14.23 -58.95 7.48
CA ALA A 21 -13.68 -57.60 7.31
C ALA A 21 -13.84 -56.82 5.98
N GLY A 22 -14.81 -55.90 5.99
CA GLY A 22 -14.56 -54.45 5.83
C GLY A 22 -14.27 -53.89 4.42
N THR A 23 -15.27 -53.22 3.85
CA THR A 23 -15.14 -52.11 2.87
C THR A 23 -15.91 -50.89 3.43
N PRO A 24 -15.77 -49.61 2.97
CA PRO A 24 -15.21 -49.15 1.70
C PRO A 24 -14.41 -47.81 1.75
N ALA A 25 -14.05 -47.33 0.55
CA ALA A 25 -13.33 -46.11 0.18
C ALA A 25 -13.97 -44.77 0.58
N VAL A 26 -13.13 -43.73 0.81
CA VAL A 26 -13.43 -42.28 0.72
C VAL A 26 -12.14 -41.52 0.32
N LEU A 27 -11.99 -41.13 -0.94
CA LEU A 27 -12.08 -39.77 -1.55
C LEU A 27 -10.86 -38.84 -1.43
N ALA A 28 -10.37 -38.47 -2.62
CA ALA A 28 -9.83 -37.17 -3.02
C ALA A 28 -8.57 -36.61 -2.33
N GLN A 29 -7.43 -36.82 -3.00
CA GLN A 29 -6.30 -35.88 -2.95
C GLN A 29 -6.75 -34.58 -3.62
N ASN A 30 -6.95 -33.53 -2.81
CA ASN A 30 -6.93 -32.16 -3.29
C ASN A 30 -5.57 -31.57 -2.85
N ASP A 31 -4.68 -31.36 -3.81
CA ASP A 31 -3.48 -30.52 -3.69
C ASP A 31 -3.88 -29.04 -3.57
N GLY A 32 -4.63 -28.73 -2.52
CA GLY A 32 -4.76 -27.38 -2.01
C GLY A 32 -3.58 -27.13 -1.10
N MET A 33 -2.64 -26.28 -1.52
CA MET A 33 -1.60 -25.74 -0.65
C MET A 33 -2.27 -24.83 0.39
N GLU A 34 -2.94 -25.45 1.35
CA GLU A 34 -3.48 -24.82 2.53
C GLU A 34 -2.27 -24.36 3.33
N ARG A 35 -2.07 -23.04 3.43
CA ARG A 35 -1.08 -22.48 4.35
C ARG A 35 -1.54 -22.87 5.75
N SER A 36 -0.99 -23.95 6.29
CA SER A 36 -1.15 -24.27 7.71
C SER A 36 -0.78 -23.01 8.48
N PRO A 37 -1.65 -22.51 9.38
CA PRO A 37 -1.25 -21.41 10.25
C PRO A 37 0.06 -21.83 10.93
N PRO A 38 1.07 -20.95 10.98
CA PRO A 38 2.31 -21.27 11.65
C PRO A 38 1.97 -21.83 13.03
N ASP A 39 2.58 -22.96 13.41
CA ASP A 39 2.43 -23.52 14.74
C ASP A 39 2.55 -22.35 15.74
N ILE A 40 1.60 -22.23 16.67
CA ILE A 40 1.49 -21.07 17.57
C ILE A 40 2.84 -20.81 18.26
N SER A 41 3.61 -21.87 18.52
CA SER A 41 4.98 -21.83 19.05
C SER A 41 5.99 -21.11 18.14
N THR A 42 5.86 -21.26 16.83
CA THR A 42 6.73 -20.65 15.81
C THR A 42 6.42 -19.16 15.65
N GLY A 43 5.14 -18.78 15.66
CA GLY A 43 4.71 -17.38 15.65
C GLY A 43 5.16 -16.63 16.92
N GLU A 44 4.97 -17.23 18.10
CA GLU A 44 5.46 -16.66 19.37
C GLU A 44 6.98 -16.47 19.36
N ARG A 45 7.73 -17.45 18.84
CA ARG A 45 9.18 -17.34 18.72
C ARG A 45 9.61 -16.26 17.72
N ALA A 46 8.88 -16.09 16.61
CA ALA A 46 9.12 -15.01 15.66
C ALA A 46 8.93 -13.64 16.32
N LEU A 47 7.87 -13.48 17.13
CA LEU A 47 7.60 -12.26 17.89
C LEU A 47 8.66 -11.99 18.97
N ASP A 48 9.12 -13.00 19.70
CA ASP A 48 10.22 -12.84 20.67
C ASP A 48 11.51 -12.36 19.98
N LEU A 49 11.86 -12.94 18.83
CA LEU A 49 12.99 -12.49 18.02
C LEU A 49 12.81 -11.05 17.52
N TYR A 50 11.60 -10.68 17.09
CA TYR A 50 11.27 -9.29 16.73
C TYR A 50 11.52 -8.34 17.90
N HIS A 51 11.04 -8.64 19.11
CA HIS A 51 11.25 -7.80 20.29
C HIS A 51 12.72 -7.72 20.71
N LYS A 52 13.47 -8.82 20.58
CA LYS A 52 14.94 -8.81 20.75
C LYS A 52 15.62 -7.89 19.73
N GLY A 53 15.13 -7.88 18.49
CA GLY A 53 15.59 -6.97 17.44
C GLY A 53 15.31 -5.51 17.78
N GLN A 54 14.11 -5.19 18.29
CA GLN A 54 13.77 -3.82 18.73
C GLN A 54 14.68 -3.35 19.87
N ARG A 55 14.89 -4.17 20.91
CA ARG A 55 15.79 -3.79 22.02
C ARG A 55 17.22 -3.51 21.55
N ALA A 56 17.76 -4.38 20.70
CA ALA A 56 19.10 -4.15 20.13
C ALA A 56 19.17 -2.89 19.27
N LEU A 57 18.07 -2.55 18.57
CA LEU A 57 17.99 -1.31 17.80
C LEU A 57 17.97 -0.09 18.71
N ASP A 58 17.22 -0.13 19.81
CA ASP A 58 17.16 0.93 20.83
C ASP A 58 18.53 1.12 21.53
N GLU A 59 19.29 0.05 21.69
CA GLU A 59 20.67 0.05 22.21
C GLU A 59 21.72 0.51 21.18
N GLY A 60 21.33 0.70 19.91
CA GLY A 60 22.23 1.07 18.82
C GLY A 60 23.07 -0.09 18.24
N ASP A 61 22.85 -1.33 18.69
CA ASP A 61 23.47 -2.53 18.11
C ASP A 61 22.72 -2.95 16.84
N LEU A 62 23.00 -2.22 15.75
CA LEU A 62 22.43 -2.45 14.43
C LEU A 62 22.70 -3.86 13.89
N SER A 63 23.83 -4.47 14.27
CA SER A 63 24.22 -5.81 13.82
C SER A 63 23.34 -6.88 14.45
N THR A 64 23.18 -6.83 15.77
CA THR A 64 22.29 -7.76 16.49
C THR A 64 20.84 -7.53 16.07
N ALA A 65 20.40 -6.28 15.97
CA ALA A 65 19.04 -5.96 15.52
C ALA A 65 18.74 -6.57 14.14
N ALA A 66 19.64 -6.40 13.16
CA ALA A 66 19.47 -6.94 11.81
C ALA A 66 19.45 -8.48 11.79
N ARG A 67 20.27 -9.14 12.61
CA ARG A 67 20.24 -10.60 12.76
C ARG A 67 18.89 -11.05 13.33
N ARG A 68 18.41 -10.43 14.41
CA ARG A 68 17.16 -10.83 15.07
C ARG A 68 15.93 -10.61 14.20
N PHE A 69 15.86 -9.52 13.45
CA PHE A 69 14.77 -9.33 12.49
C PHE A 69 14.80 -10.36 11.36
N ARG A 70 15.97 -10.74 10.84
CA ARG A 70 16.07 -11.81 9.82
C ARG A 70 15.70 -13.18 10.37
N GLU A 71 16.13 -13.52 11.58
CA GLU A 71 15.74 -14.77 12.24
C GLU A 71 14.22 -14.80 12.48
N SER A 72 13.63 -13.68 12.91
CA SER A 72 12.19 -13.52 13.05
C SER A 72 11.46 -13.78 11.72
N LEU A 73 11.92 -13.15 10.62
CA LEU A 73 11.37 -13.32 9.27
C LEU A 73 11.57 -14.73 8.68
N SER A 74 12.55 -15.49 9.18
CA SER A 74 12.74 -16.88 8.77
C SER A 74 11.73 -17.84 9.40
N LEU A 75 11.14 -17.44 10.54
CA LEU A 75 10.07 -18.18 11.22
C LEU A 75 8.69 -17.72 10.77
N ASP A 76 8.53 -16.41 10.55
CA ASP A 76 7.29 -15.80 10.08
C ASP A 76 7.59 -14.72 9.02
N ARG A 77 7.34 -15.04 7.76
CA ARG A 77 7.58 -14.13 6.62
C ARG A 77 6.56 -12.99 6.53
N ASP A 78 5.42 -13.15 7.21
CA ASP A 78 4.25 -12.28 7.15
C ASP A 78 4.32 -11.22 8.26
N LEU A 79 5.29 -11.33 9.18
CA LEU A 79 5.54 -10.34 10.23
C LEU A 79 6.14 -9.03 9.68
N MET A 80 5.26 -8.18 9.13
CA MET A 80 5.64 -6.92 8.47
C MET A 80 6.37 -5.95 9.41
N SER A 81 6.13 -6.03 10.72
CA SER A 81 6.86 -5.22 11.72
C SER A 81 8.36 -5.56 11.76
N ALA A 82 8.74 -6.84 11.69
CA ALA A 82 10.14 -7.27 11.62
C ALA A 82 10.78 -6.88 10.29
N ARG A 83 10.03 -6.97 9.19
CA ARG A 83 10.45 -6.53 7.86
C ARG A 83 10.77 -5.05 7.82
N ARG A 84 9.87 -4.19 8.33
CA ARG A 84 10.10 -2.75 8.47
C ARG A 84 11.28 -2.43 9.39
N GLY A 85 11.44 -3.17 10.50
CA GLY A 85 12.59 -3.06 11.39
C GLY A 85 13.91 -3.34 10.66
N TYR A 86 13.97 -4.41 9.86
CA TYR A 86 15.14 -4.74 9.06
C TYR A 86 15.44 -3.70 7.97
N ALA A 87 14.41 -3.25 7.25
CA ALA A 87 14.53 -2.20 6.24
C ALA A 87 15.07 -0.89 6.83
N ARG A 88 14.65 -0.50 8.04
CA ARG A 88 15.18 0.68 8.74
C ARG A 88 16.70 0.56 8.95
N ILE A 89 17.18 -0.60 9.38
CA ILE A 89 18.61 -0.83 9.56
C ILE A 89 19.35 -0.77 8.21
N LEU A 90 18.77 -1.30 7.15
CA LEU A 90 19.36 -1.23 5.81
C LEU A 90 19.54 0.22 5.36
N VAL A 91 18.56 1.10 5.60
CA VAL A 91 18.70 2.54 5.32
C VAL A 91 19.84 3.17 6.12
N VAL A 92 19.86 2.99 7.45
CA VAL A 92 20.88 3.59 8.32
C VAL A 92 22.29 3.06 8.03
N THR A 93 22.39 1.84 7.49
CA THR A 93 23.67 1.23 7.10
C THR A 93 24.04 1.49 5.63
N GLY A 94 23.39 2.46 4.96
CA GLY A 94 23.75 2.90 3.62
C GLY A 94 23.34 1.93 2.51
N ARG A 95 22.27 1.14 2.70
CA ARG A 95 21.73 0.19 1.72
C ARG A 95 20.25 0.44 1.43
N PRO A 96 19.85 1.64 0.97
CA PRO A 96 18.45 1.99 0.73
C PRO A 96 17.78 1.14 -0.36
N GLN A 97 18.49 0.77 -1.44
CA GLN A 97 17.93 -0.10 -2.49
C GLN A 97 17.50 -1.46 -1.92
N ARG A 98 18.38 -2.09 -1.11
CA ARG A 98 18.00 -3.34 -0.43
C ARG A 98 16.84 -3.17 0.55
N ALA A 99 16.71 -1.98 1.16
CA ALA A 99 15.56 -1.71 2.02
C ALA A 99 14.27 -1.67 1.21
N GLN A 100 14.30 -1.08 0.01
CA GLN A 100 13.16 -1.09 -0.92
C GLN A 100 12.82 -2.52 -1.33
N ASP A 101 13.79 -3.32 -1.77
CA ASP A 101 13.58 -4.73 -2.16
C ASP A 101 12.89 -5.54 -1.05
N VAL A 102 13.37 -5.40 0.19
CA VAL A 102 12.83 -6.11 1.35
C VAL A 102 11.38 -5.72 1.62
N LEU A 103 11.02 -4.45 1.45
CA LEU A 103 9.66 -3.95 1.67
C LEU A 103 8.73 -4.32 0.52
N ALA A 104 9.19 -4.22 -0.73
CA ALA A 104 8.44 -4.65 -1.91
C ALA A 104 8.06 -6.13 -1.82
N GLN A 105 9.02 -7.00 -1.46
CA GLN A 105 8.74 -8.41 -1.17
C GLN A 105 7.73 -8.64 -0.03
N GLY A 106 7.59 -7.67 0.88
CA GLY A 106 6.56 -7.72 1.92
C GLY A 106 5.18 -7.42 1.37
N LEU A 107 5.09 -6.42 0.49
CA LEU A 107 3.85 -6.03 -0.19
C LEU A 107 3.40 -7.09 -1.21
N ASP A 108 4.31 -7.87 -1.79
CA ASP A 108 3.94 -9.06 -2.58
C ASP A 108 3.18 -10.11 -1.76
N ILE A 109 3.40 -10.15 -0.44
CA ILE A 109 2.77 -11.09 0.49
C ILE A 109 1.49 -10.48 1.08
N ILE A 110 1.57 -9.23 1.54
CA ILE A 110 0.47 -8.47 2.14
C ILE A 110 0.35 -7.12 1.42
N PRO A 111 -0.39 -7.07 0.28
CA PRO A 111 -0.45 -5.88 -0.57
C PRO A 111 -1.07 -4.63 0.07
N ASP A 112 -1.88 -4.82 1.12
CA ASP A 112 -2.63 -3.77 1.80
C ASP A 112 -1.98 -3.30 3.12
N ASP A 113 -0.75 -3.74 3.44
CA ASP A 113 -0.02 -3.23 4.62
C ASP A 113 0.44 -1.78 4.40
N LEU A 114 -0.47 -0.88 4.75
CA LEU A 114 -0.33 0.57 4.63
C LEU A 114 0.96 1.13 5.25
N ALA A 115 1.40 0.56 6.38
CA ALA A 115 2.62 1.01 7.06
C ALA A 115 3.89 0.68 6.25
N THR A 116 3.93 -0.48 5.59
CA THR A 116 5.04 -0.92 4.73
C THR A 116 5.05 -0.14 3.44
N ALA A 117 3.90 0.06 2.80
CA ALA A 117 3.77 0.85 1.59
C ALA A 117 4.22 2.31 1.80
N ARG A 118 3.77 2.97 2.88
CA ARG A 118 4.25 4.30 3.27
C ARG A 118 5.76 4.35 3.50
N MET A 119 6.32 3.34 4.17
CA MET A 119 7.75 3.28 4.44
C MET A 119 8.55 3.08 3.15
N LEU A 120 8.10 2.21 2.25
CA LEU A 120 8.70 1.99 0.94
C LEU A 120 8.69 3.29 0.14
N ALA A 121 7.54 3.94 0.01
CA ALA A 121 7.41 5.19 -0.72
C ALA A 121 8.34 6.29 -0.21
N ARG A 122 8.45 6.43 1.11
CA ARG A 122 9.37 7.39 1.72
C ARG A 122 10.83 7.07 1.40
N ILE A 123 11.25 5.81 1.56
CA ILE A 123 12.64 5.39 1.28
C ILE A 123 12.94 5.53 -0.22
N ALA A 124 11.99 5.21 -1.09
CA ALA A 124 12.09 5.36 -2.54
C ALA A 124 12.29 6.81 -2.94
N ARG A 125 11.41 7.71 -2.46
CA ARG A 125 11.55 9.16 -2.65
C ARG A 125 12.88 9.70 -2.12
N ASP A 126 13.27 9.33 -0.90
CA ASP A 126 14.52 9.80 -0.28
C ASP A 126 15.78 9.27 -1.01
N ASN A 127 15.61 8.27 -1.88
CA ASN A 127 16.64 7.67 -2.72
C ASN A 127 16.50 8.07 -4.20
N ASP A 128 15.75 9.13 -4.50
CA ASP A 128 15.49 9.63 -5.87
C ASP A 128 14.84 8.59 -6.82
N ASP A 129 14.21 7.56 -6.25
CA ASP A 129 13.45 6.55 -6.98
C ASP A 129 11.96 6.88 -6.90
N ALA A 130 11.54 7.82 -7.74
CA ALA A 130 10.17 8.30 -7.75
C ALA A 130 9.17 7.26 -8.30
N GLU A 131 9.61 6.36 -9.18
CA GLU A 131 8.77 5.32 -9.78
C GLU A 131 8.32 4.31 -8.71
N THR A 132 9.27 3.71 -7.98
CA THR A 132 8.96 2.82 -6.86
C THR A 132 8.12 3.54 -5.79
N ALA A 133 8.36 4.84 -5.58
CA ALA A 133 7.58 5.61 -4.62
C ALA A 133 6.11 5.76 -5.03
N ILE A 134 5.86 6.03 -6.30
CA ILE A 134 4.51 6.13 -6.88
C ILE A 134 3.83 4.77 -6.80
N GLU A 135 4.47 3.71 -7.31
CA GLU A 135 3.90 2.35 -7.30
C GLU A 135 3.49 1.89 -5.89
N ALA A 136 4.36 2.14 -4.91
CA ALA A 136 4.09 1.78 -3.52
C ALA A 136 2.87 2.53 -2.95
N LEU A 137 2.69 3.81 -3.30
CA LEU A 137 1.54 4.60 -2.85
C LEU A 137 0.26 4.24 -3.61
N GLU A 138 0.38 3.97 -4.91
CA GLU A 138 -0.73 3.55 -5.75
C GLU A 138 -1.26 2.18 -5.40
N ALA A 139 -0.44 1.26 -4.88
CA ALA A 139 -0.91 -0.06 -4.44
C ALA A 139 -1.84 0.02 -3.21
N ILE A 140 -1.79 1.13 -2.46
CA ILE A 140 -2.59 1.29 -1.24
C ILE A 140 -4.07 1.41 -1.62
N ARG A 141 -4.89 0.56 -1.02
CA ARG A 141 -6.36 0.59 -1.12
C ARG A 141 -6.93 0.97 0.24
N PRO A 142 -6.88 2.25 0.64
CA PRO A 142 -7.34 2.61 1.96
C PRO A 142 -8.89 2.50 1.99
N PRO A 143 -9.52 2.25 3.15
CA PRO A 143 -10.97 2.16 3.24
C PRO A 143 -11.65 3.40 2.65
N ALA A 144 -12.85 3.25 2.09
CA ALA A 144 -13.58 4.34 1.41
C ALA A 144 -13.76 5.58 2.31
N ASP A 145 -13.90 5.38 3.62
CA ASP A 145 -14.09 6.44 4.62
C ASP A 145 -12.79 6.98 5.22
N SER A 146 -11.63 6.52 4.72
CA SER A 146 -10.33 6.99 5.21
C SER A 146 -10.02 8.39 4.67
N ASN A 147 -9.87 9.37 5.57
CA ASN A 147 -9.37 10.70 5.22
C ASN A 147 -7.83 10.69 5.18
N GLU A 148 -7.29 9.98 4.19
CA GLU A 148 -5.83 9.84 4.01
C GLU A 148 -5.28 10.94 3.09
N THR A 149 -5.65 12.19 3.37
CA THR A 149 -5.20 13.39 2.64
C THR A 149 -3.68 13.53 2.65
N HIS A 150 -3.00 13.15 3.74
CA HIS A 150 -1.53 13.12 3.79
C HIS A 150 -0.90 12.12 2.81
N LEU A 151 -1.49 10.93 2.65
CA LEU A 151 -0.98 9.93 1.71
C LEU A 151 -1.18 10.40 0.27
N ARG A 152 -2.38 10.88 -0.04
CA ARG A 152 -2.74 11.41 -1.35
C ARG A 152 -1.89 12.62 -1.73
N SER A 153 -1.57 13.51 -0.77
CA SER A 153 -0.72 14.67 -1.06
C SER A 153 0.70 14.29 -1.40
N HIS A 154 1.26 13.24 -0.79
CA HIS A 154 2.56 12.69 -1.18
C HIS A 154 2.53 12.13 -2.60
N LEU A 155 1.47 11.40 -2.97
CA LEU A 155 1.30 10.89 -4.33
C LEU A 155 1.16 12.04 -5.35
N ALA A 156 0.36 13.07 -5.04
CA ALA A 156 0.22 14.25 -5.89
C ALA A 156 1.55 15.00 -6.09
N ASP A 157 2.33 15.17 -5.02
CA ASP A 157 3.64 15.83 -5.10
C ASP A 157 4.63 15.01 -5.94
N LEU A 158 4.64 13.67 -5.80
CA LEU A 158 5.46 12.79 -6.62
C LEU A 158 5.07 12.92 -8.11
N TYR A 159 3.79 12.80 -8.43
CA TYR A 159 3.31 12.98 -9.80
C TYR A 159 3.69 14.34 -10.40
N ARG A 160 3.51 15.41 -9.62
CA ARG A 160 3.89 16.76 -10.06
C ARG A 160 5.40 16.90 -10.30
N ARG A 161 6.24 16.26 -9.47
CA ARG A 161 7.71 16.29 -9.62
C ARG A 161 8.20 15.46 -10.79
N THR A 162 7.52 14.37 -11.12
CA THR A 162 7.86 13.49 -12.25
C THR A 162 7.23 13.92 -13.58
N GLY A 163 6.48 15.02 -13.59
CA GLY A 163 5.85 15.56 -14.81
C GLY A 163 4.50 14.92 -15.18
N GLN A 164 3.99 14.04 -14.33
CA GLN A 164 2.70 13.36 -14.47
C GLN A 164 1.56 14.30 -14.01
N TYR A 165 1.39 15.40 -14.74
CA TYR A 165 0.49 16.49 -14.32
C TYR A 165 -1.00 16.13 -14.40
N ASP A 166 -1.38 15.21 -15.31
CA ASP A 166 -2.76 14.72 -15.41
C ASP A 166 -3.15 13.94 -14.14
N GLU A 167 -2.28 13.03 -13.71
CA GLU A 167 -2.43 12.22 -12.50
C GLU A 167 -2.42 13.10 -11.26
N ALA A 168 -1.45 14.03 -11.15
CA ALA A 168 -1.38 15.00 -10.06
C ALA A 168 -2.68 15.82 -9.96
N ALA A 169 -3.24 16.29 -11.08
CA ALA A 169 -4.47 17.07 -11.10
C ALA A 169 -5.67 16.25 -10.58
N SER A 170 -5.75 14.97 -10.96
CA SER A 170 -6.78 14.06 -10.45
C SER A 170 -6.69 13.89 -8.93
N VAL A 171 -5.47 13.74 -8.39
CA VAL A 171 -5.27 13.58 -6.95
C VAL A 171 -5.55 14.89 -6.19
N TYR A 172 -5.10 16.04 -6.67
CA TYR A 172 -5.43 17.34 -6.06
C TYR A 172 -6.94 17.62 -6.07
N ALA A 173 -7.66 17.23 -7.12
CA ALA A 173 -9.13 17.35 -7.14
C ALA A 173 -9.81 16.47 -6.07
N GLN A 174 -9.23 15.30 -5.74
CA GLN A 174 -9.70 14.46 -4.64
C GLN A 174 -9.41 15.10 -3.28
N LEU A 175 -8.20 15.63 -3.09
CA LEU A 175 -7.79 16.35 -1.88
C LEU A 175 -8.70 17.55 -1.62
N ARG A 176 -8.97 18.37 -2.64
CA ARG A 176 -9.85 19.54 -2.55
C ARG A 176 -11.31 19.17 -2.26
N ARG A 177 -11.78 18.00 -2.71
CA ARG A 177 -13.11 17.50 -2.33
C ARG A 177 -13.19 17.08 -0.87
N ALA A 178 -12.11 16.50 -0.33
CA ALA A 178 -12.03 16.10 1.07
C ALA A 178 -11.87 17.31 2.01
N GLU A 179 -11.02 18.26 1.64
CA GLU A 179 -10.68 19.44 2.43
C GLU A 179 -10.73 20.71 1.55
N PRO A 180 -11.93 21.27 1.30
CA PRO A 180 -12.10 22.39 0.36
C PRO A 180 -11.41 23.69 0.74
N ALA A 181 -11.14 23.88 2.04
CA ALA A 181 -10.54 25.09 2.61
C ALA A 181 -9.04 24.95 2.91
N ALA A 182 -8.41 23.84 2.53
CA ALA A 182 -6.97 23.66 2.72
C ALA A 182 -6.20 24.35 1.58
N ALA A 183 -5.58 25.49 1.89
CA ALA A 183 -4.85 26.32 0.95
C ALA A 183 -3.70 25.56 0.26
N GLU A 184 -3.11 24.58 0.94
CA GLU A 184 -2.07 23.70 0.41
C GLU A 184 -2.54 22.85 -0.79
N TRP A 185 -3.80 22.38 -0.78
CA TRP A 185 -4.37 21.61 -1.89
C TRP A 185 -4.69 22.52 -3.07
N ILE A 186 -5.17 23.73 -2.80
CA ILE A 186 -5.45 24.73 -3.82
C ILE A 186 -4.15 25.20 -4.48
N LEU A 187 -3.09 25.43 -3.69
CA LEU A 187 -1.77 25.77 -4.20
C LEU A 187 -1.20 24.65 -5.09
N GLY A 188 -1.28 23.41 -4.62
CA GLY A 188 -0.84 22.24 -5.39
C GLY A 188 -1.64 22.06 -6.70
N GLU A 189 -2.96 22.25 -6.65
CA GLU A 189 -3.83 22.26 -7.84
C GLU A 189 -3.41 23.37 -8.81
N ALA A 190 -3.25 24.61 -8.33
CA ALA A 190 -2.92 25.76 -9.15
C ALA A 190 -1.58 25.56 -9.89
N ILE A 191 -0.53 25.13 -9.18
CA ILE A 191 0.77 24.82 -9.78
C ILE A 191 0.64 23.69 -10.81
N THR A 192 -0.14 22.65 -10.50
CA THR A 192 -0.28 21.49 -11.38
C THR A 192 -1.03 21.85 -12.66
N GLN A 193 -2.13 22.59 -12.58
CA GLN A 193 -2.88 23.04 -13.76
C GLN A 193 -2.04 23.99 -14.62
N ASP A 194 -1.24 24.84 -13.99
CA ASP A 194 -0.33 25.75 -14.69
C ASP A 194 0.76 24.98 -15.46
N ARG A 195 1.35 23.96 -14.85
CA ARG A 195 2.32 23.05 -15.48
C ARG A 195 1.73 22.18 -16.58
N ARG A 196 0.47 21.80 -16.43
CA ARG A 196 -0.30 21.05 -17.42
C ARG A 196 -0.68 21.89 -18.64
N GLY A 197 -0.56 23.22 -18.55
CA GLY A 197 -1.01 24.15 -19.60
C GLY A 197 -2.52 24.39 -19.61
N ALA A 198 -3.24 23.99 -18.56
CA ALA A 198 -4.68 24.22 -18.41
C ALA A 198 -4.93 25.65 -17.90
N LEU A 199 -4.69 26.65 -18.75
CA LEU A 199 -4.59 28.08 -18.35
C LEU A 199 -5.82 28.60 -17.61
N ASP A 200 -7.03 28.27 -18.07
CA ASP A 200 -8.28 28.69 -17.42
C ASP A 200 -8.44 28.07 -16.03
N SER A 201 -8.16 26.77 -15.92
CA SER A 201 -8.18 26.06 -14.62
C SER A 201 -7.11 26.59 -13.68
N ALA A 202 -5.94 26.95 -14.21
CA ALA A 202 -4.87 27.58 -13.45
C ALA A 202 -5.29 28.96 -12.91
N ASP A 203 -5.86 29.87 -13.74
CA ASP A 203 -6.33 31.18 -13.25
C ASP A 203 -7.38 31.02 -12.15
N GLN A 204 -8.31 30.08 -12.33
CA GLN A 204 -9.35 29.80 -11.34
C GLN A 204 -8.77 29.28 -10.02
N ALA A 205 -7.82 28.35 -10.07
CA ALA A 205 -7.18 27.81 -8.87
C ALA A 205 -6.33 28.88 -8.16
N TRP A 206 -5.57 29.69 -8.90
CA TRP A 206 -4.85 30.84 -8.32
C TRP A 206 -5.80 31.89 -7.74
N ALA A 207 -6.99 32.08 -8.34
CA ALA A 207 -8.02 32.96 -7.81
C ALA A 207 -8.52 32.48 -6.45
N ALA A 208 -8.90 31.20 -6.39
CA ALA A 208 -9.38 30.55 -5.17
C ALA A 208 -8.32 30.59 -4.07
N LEU A 209 -7.04 30.40 -4.41
CA LEU A 209 -5.96 30.51 -3.44
C LEU A 209 -5.95 31.89 -2.78
N LEU A 210 -6.08 32.96 -3.57
CA LEU A 210 -6.04 34.35 -3.10
C LEU A 210 -7.22 34.74 -2.18
N GLU A 211 -8.25 33.91 -2.05
CA GLU A 211 -9.34 34.11 -1.09
C GLU A 211 -8.92 33.76 0.36
N HIS A 212 -7.78 33.10 0.54
CA HIS A 212 -7.24 32.79 1.87
C HIS A 212 -6.49 33.96 2.50
N ASP A 213 -6.92 34.37 3.70
CA ASP A 213 -6.34 35.50 4.43
C ASP A 213 -4.93 35.21 4.96
N ASP A 214 -4.66 33.97 5.38
CA ASP A 214 -3.42 33.57 6.06
C ASP A 214 -2.27 33.18 5.10
N LEU A 215 -2.33 33.59 3.83
CA LEU A 215 -1.25 33.32 2.89
C LEU A 215 -0.01 34.18 3.14
N ASP A 216 1.16 33.54 3.00
CA ASP A 216 2.46 34.21 2.89
C ASP A 216 2.43 35.25 1.76
N GLU A 217 3.00 36.43 2.00
CA GLU A 217 2.95 37.53 1.01
C GLU A 217 3.69 37.20 -0.29
N SER A 218 4.72 36.34 -0.21
CA SER A 218 5.43 35.83 -1.39
C SER A 218 4.53 34.99 -2.29
N VAL A 219 3.73 34.10 -1.70
CA VAL A 219 2.75 33.26 -2.41
C VAL A 219 1.65 34.13 -3.01
N ARG A 220 1.12 35.08 -2.23
CA ARG A 220 0.10 36.03 -2.68
C ARG A 220 0.58 36.86 -3.87
N THR A 221 1.80 37.40 -3.80
CA THR A 221 2.42 38.17 -4.88
C THR A 221 2.62 37.32 -6.13
N TYR A 222 3.14 36.11 -5.97
CA TYR A 222 3.33 35.18 -7.08
C TYR A 222 2.00 34.86 -7.77
N ALA A 223 0.97 34.47 -7.01
CA ALA A 223 -0.34 34.14 -7.55
C ALA A 223 -0.95 35.32 -8.33
N ARG A 224 -0.89 36.55 -7.82
CA ARG A 224 -1.38 37.75 -8.53
C ARG A 224 -0.65 37.96 -9.87
N ASN A 225 0.67 37.89 -9.86
CA ASN A 225 1.48 38.06 -11.08
C ASN A 225 1.20 36.95 -12.08
N ARG A 226 1.08 35.70 -11.61
CA ARG A 226 0.83 34.55 -12.47
C ARG A 226 -0.54 34.61 -13.13
N ARG A 227 -1.58 35.03 -12.40
CA ARG A 227 -2.91 35.27 -12.97
C ARG A 227 -2.91 36.34 -14.07
N LYS A 228 -2.19 37.44 -13.86
CA LYS A 228 -2.04 38.47 -14.89
C LYS A 228 -1.40 37.87 -16.16
N ALA A 229 -0.28 37.18 -16.00
CA ALA A 229 0.42 36.51 -17.11
C ALA A 229 -0.49 35.52 -17.86
N LEU A 230 -1.25 34.67 -17.14
CA LEU A 230 -2.20 33.72 -17.73
C LEU A 230 -3.27 34.42 -18.59
N ARG A 231 -3.82 35.55 -18.10
CA ARG A 231 -4.83 36.34 -18.82
C ARG A 231 -4.27 37.09 -20.02
N ASP A 232 -2.98 37.40 -19.97
CA ASP A 232 -2.23 37.97 -21.09
C ASP A 232 -1.80 36.87 -22.11
N GLY A 233 -2.13 35.60 -21.84
CA GLY A 233 -1.86 34.46 -22.73
C GLY A 233 -0.48 33.83 -22.56
N GLU A 234 0.25 34.18 -21.49
CA GLU A 234 1.59 33.65 -21.25
C GLU A 234 1.54 32.22 -20.69
N VAL A 235 1.92 31.26 -21.55
CA VAL A 235 2.14 29.87 -21.18
C VAL A 235 3.50 29.76 -20.51
N PRO A 236 3.59 29.25 -19.27
CA PRO A 236 4.87 29.04 -18.65
C PRO A 236 5.42 27.71 -19.18
N TYR A 237 6.73 27.64 -19.42
CA TYR A 237 7.40 26.40 -19.83
C TYR A 237 7.07 25.92 -21.26
N ALA A 238 6.67 26.83 -22.15
CA ALA A 238 6.77 26.59 -23.58
C ALA A 238 8.25 26.62 -23.98
N ASP A 239 8.86 25.45 -24.14
CA ASP A 239 10.08 25.29 -24.91
C ASP A 239 9.77 25.30 -26.42
#